data_AF-A0A522Q6D1-F1
#
_entry.id   AF-A0A522Q6D1-F1
#
_cell.length_a   1.000
_cell.length_b   1.000
_cell.length_c   1.000
_cell.angle_alpha   90.00
_cell.angle_beta   90.00
_cell.angle_gamma   90.00
#
_symmetry.space_group_name_H-M   'P 1'
#
loop_
_entity.id
_entity.type
_entity.pdbx_description
1 polymer ?
#
loop_
_entity_poly.entity_id
_entity_poly.type
_entity_poly.pdbx_seq_one_letter_code
_entity_poly.pdbx_strand_id
1 'polypeptide(L)'
;MKILGLLIVVYTPVMLLIHVGTSKILRAWNQHPTSWISRRLPPQRALRIEGMYWLLALAAWPLWHALGWKVVVVLFALIHLGIWAAGELTAGRKKKPAFTTSPSLNQIIIVFDSVEALVLTALGVIAVLFLTRPS
;
A
#
# COMPACT_ATOMS: atom_id res chain seq x y z
N MET A 1 10.31 7.35 -18.13
CA MET A 1 8.90 7.06 -17.77
C MET A 1 8.50 5.59 -17.92
N LYS A 2 8.84 4.88 -19.01
CA LYS A 2 8.49 3.45 -19.17
C LYS A 2 8.99 2.56 -18.02
N ILE A 3 10.19 2.80 -17.49
CA ILE A 3 10.71 2.07 -16.31
C ILE A 3 9.80 2.24 -15.09
N LEU A 4 9.38 3.47 -14.78
CA LEU A 4 8.48 3.72 -13.64
C LEU A 4 7.11 3.06 -13.84
N GLY A 5 6.56 3.14 -15.06
CA GLY A 5 5.33 2.42 -15.40
C GLY A 5 5.46 0.91 -15.21
N LEU A 6 6.57 0.30 -15.64
CA LEU A 6 6.84 -1.13 -15.45
C LEU A 6 6.95 -1.49 -13.97
N LEU A 7 7.66 -0.68 -13.17
CA LEU A 7 7.76 -0.88 -11.73
C LEU A 7 6.38 -0.81 -11.06
N ILE A 8 5.52 0.13 -11.46
CA ILE A 8 4.15 0.21 -10.94
C ILE A 8 3.41 -1.09 -11.26
N VAL A 9 3.42 -1.53 -12.52
CA VAL A 9 2.77 -2.79 -12.94
C VAL A 9 3.26 -4.00 -12.14
N VAL A 10 4.55 -4.08 -11.81
CA VAL A 10 5.12 -5.18 -11.01
C VAL A 10 4.74 -5.07 -9.53
N TYR A 11 4.68 -3.87 -8.97
CA TYR A 11 4.34 -3.69 -7.56
C TYR A 11 2.83 -3.73 -7.29
N THR A 12 1.98 -3.36 -8.25
CA THR A 12 0.52 -3.35 -8.08
C THR A 12 -0.03 -4.71 -7.61
N PRO A 13 0.37 -5.88 -8.16
CA PRO A 13 -0.05 -7.18 -7.65
C PRO A 13 0.33 -7.41 -6.18
N VAL A 14 1.53 -6.99 -5.77
CA VAL A 14 1.98 -7.12 -4.38
C VAL A 14 1.12 -6.25 -3.46
N MET A 15 0.87 -5.00 -3.86
CA MET A 15 -0.01 -4.10 -3.12
C MET A 15 -1.43 -4.66 -3.02
N LEU A 16 -2.01 -5.14 -4.12
CA LEU A 16 -3.33 -5.76 -4.12
C LEU A 16 -3.40 -6.97 -3.18
N LEU A 17 -2.38 -7.81 -3.15
CA LEU A 17 -2.30 -8.94 -2.21
C LEU A 17 -2.27 -8.48 -0.75
N ILE A 18 -1.61 -7.36 -0.45
CA ILE A 18 -1.59 -6.77 0.89
C ILE A 18 -3.00 -6.30 1.27
N HIS A 19 -3.62 -5.42 0.48
CA HIS A 19 -4.91 -4.80 0.83
C HIS A 19 -6.09 -5.79 0.80
N VAL A 20 -6.14 -6.70 -0.19
CA VAL A 20 -7.17 -7.77 -0.20
C VAL A 20 -6.91 -8.78 0.93
N GLY A 21 -5.65 -8.94 1.32
CA GLY A 21 -5.20 -9.84 2.38
C GLY A 21 -5.27 -9.27 3.79
N THR A 22 -5.62 -7.99 3.99
CA THR A 22 -5.42 -7.28 5.26
C THR A 22 -6.03 -7.99 6.45
N SER A 23 -7.26 -8.50 6.33
CA SER A 23 -7.91 -9.25 7.42
C SER A 23 -7.09 -10.47 7.87
N LYS A 24 -6.46 -11.20 6.93
CA LYS A 24 -5.61 -12.35 7.23
C LYS A 24 -4.26 -11.91 7.81
N ILE A 25 -3.71 -10.82 7.28
CA ILE A 25 -2.43 -10.25 7.70
C ILE A 25 -2.53 -9.72 9.15
N LEU A 26 -3.55 -8.91 9.45
CA LEU A 26 -3.82 -8.40 10.80
C LEU A 26 -4.04 -9.54 11.79
N ARG A 27 -4.82 -10.57 11.41
CA ARG A 27 -5.03 -11.74 12.25
C ARG A 27 -3.71 -12.48 12.52
N ALA A 28 -2.88 -12.66 11.50
CA ALA A 28 -1.57 -13.29 11.65
C ALA A 28 -0.67 -12.50 12.60
N TRP A 29 -0.62 -11.17 12.48
CA TRP A 29 0.19 -10.32 13.35
C TRP A 29 -0.28 -10.33 14.81
N ASN A 30 -1.60 -10.33 15.04
CA ASN A 30 -2.17 -10.21 16.38
C ASN A 30 -2.32 -11.55 17.11
N GLN A 31 -2.71 -12.62 16.41
CA GLN A 31 -3.06 -13.91 17.01
C GLN A 31 -1.98 -14.99 16.79
N HIS A 32 -1.19 -14.87 15.72
CA HIS A 32 -0.19 -15.88 15.35
C HIS A 32 1.17 -15.24 15.02
N PRO A 33 1.84 -14.60 15.99
CA PRO A 33 3.10 -13.88 15.77
C PRO A 33 4.23 -14.77 15.24
N THR A 34 4.14 -16.09 15.43
CA THR A 34 5.09 -17.09 14.91
C THR A 34 4.75 -17.61 13.50
N SER A 35 3.62 -17.20 12.92
CA SER A 35 3.18 -17.63 11.59
C SER A 35 4.17 -17.23 10.48
N TRP A 36 4.08 -17.91 9.34
CA TRP A 36 4.91 -17.57 8.18
C TRP A 36 4.67 -16.13 7.68
N ILE A 37 3.42 -15.66 7.70
CA ILE A 37 3.03 -14.29 7.31
C ILE A 37 3.73 -13.28 8.23
N SER A 38 3.62 -13.44 9.55
CA SER A 38 4.22 -12.52 10.52
C SER A 38 5.76 -12.48 10.41
N ARG A 39 6.39 -13.60 10.04
CA ARG A 39 7.85 -13.67 9.83
C ARG A 39 8.30 -13.04 8.52
N ARG A 40 7.59 -13.25 7.41
CA ARG A 40 8.00 -12.78 6.07
C ARG A 40 7.54 -11.36 5.78
N LEU A 41 6.37 -10.99 6.27
CA LEU A 41 5.73 -9.69 6.09
C LEU A 41 5.36 -9.12 7.48
N PRO A 42 6.34 -8.74 8.31
CA PRO A 42 6.04 -8.04 9.55
C PRO A 42 5.47 -6.63 9.26
N PRO A 43 4.78 -5.99 10.22
CA PRO A 43 4.14 -4.69 10.02
C PRO A 43 5.05 -3.63 9.38
N GLN A 44 6.28 -3.48 9.89
CA GLN A 44 7.22 -2.49 9.34
C GLN A 44 7.59 -2.75 7.89
N ARG A 45 7.64 -4.02 7.47
CA ARG A 45 7.94 -4.38 6.08
C ARG A 45 6.75 -4.07 5.18
N ALA A 46 5.52 -4.32 5.63
CA ALA A 46 4.31 -3.96 4.89
C ALA A 46 4.24 -2.44 4.67
N LEU A 47 4.41 -1.65 5.73
CA LEU A 47 4.42 -0.18 5.65
C LEU A 47 5.51 0.35 4.70
N ARG A 48 6.70 -0.25 4.71
CA ARG A 48 7.78 0.11 3.76
C ARG A 48 7.37 -0.19 2.31
N ILE A 49 6.78 -1.35 2.05
CA ILE A 49 6.34 -1.72 0.70
C ILE A 49 5.27 -0.74 0.20
N GLU A 50 4.28 -0.44 1.04
CA GLU A 50 3.21 0.52 0.74
C GLU A 50 3.77 1.91 0.50
N GLY A 51 4.64 2.41 1.40
CA GLY A 51 5.30 3.70 1.24
C GLY A 51 6.14 3.80 -0.03
N MET A 52 6.91 2.77 -0.36
CA MET A 52 7.70 2.71 -1.59
C MET A 52 6.81 2.73 -2.85
N TYR A 53 5.69 2.03 -2.85
CA TYR A 53 4.74 2.05 -3.95
C TYR A 53 4.18 3.46 -4.17
N TRP A 54 3.77 4.14 -3.11
CA TRP A 54 3.22 5.48 -3.22
C TRP A 54 4.28 6.54 -3.59
N LEU A 55 5.54 6.39 -3.17
CA LEU A 55 6.66 7.19 -3.69
C LEU A 55 6.87 6.95 -5.19
N LEU A 56 6.79 5.70 -5.64
CA LEU A 56 6.89 5.36 -7.05
C LEU A 56 5.75 5.98 -7.85
N ALA A 57 4.52 5.95 -7.32
CA ALA A 57 3.37 6.59 -7.93
C ALA A 57 3.57 8.12 -8.03
N LEU A 58 4.08 8.77 -6.98
CA LEU A 58 4.43 10.21 -7.04
C LEU A 58 5.53 10.49 -8.06
N ALA A 59 6.60 9.69 -8.10
CA ALA A 59 7.69 9.84 -9.06
C ALA A 59 7.22 9.62 -10.52
N ALA A 60 6.20 8.80 -10.71
CA ALA A 60 5.53 8.56 -11.99
C ALA A 60 4.57 9.71 -12.39
N TRP A 61 4.75 10.93 -11.89
CA TRP A 61 3.83 12.06 -12.08
C TRP A 61 3.31 12.27 -13.51
N PRO A 62 4.13 12.21 -14.58
CA PRO A 62 3.65 12.35 -15.94
C PRO A 62 2.66 11.27 -16.42
N LEU A 63 2.58 10.10 -15.75
CA LEU A 63 1.60 9.05 -16.10
C LEU A 63 0.16 9.49 -15.77
N TRP A 64 0.00 10.39 -14.80
CA TRP A 64 -1.31 10.81 -14.28
C TRP A 64 -1.82 12.04 -15.04
N HIS A 65 -2.23 11.87 -16.29
CA HIS A 65 -2.62 13.01 -17.13
C HIS A 65 -3.80 13.82 -16.58
N ALA A 66 -4.84 13.14 -16.09
CA ALA A 66 -6.03 13.81 -15.55
C ALA A 66 -5.78 14.33 -14.13
N LEU A 67 -6.27 15.54 -13.83
CA LEU A 67 -6.16 16.16 -12.51
C LEU A 67 -6.72 15.26 -11.39
N GLY A 68 -7.83 14.55 -11.65
CA GLY A 68 -8.41 13.61 -10.69
C GLY A 68 -7.43 12.54 -10.23
N TRP A 69 -6.66 11.94 -11.15
CA TRP A 69 -5.66 10.92 -10.80
C TRP A 69 -4.49 11.48 -9.99
N LYS A 70 -4.07 12.71 -10.30
CA LYS A 70 -3.04 13.41 -9.50
C LYS A 70 -3.50 13.62 -8.06
N VAL A 71 -4.74 14.07 -7.87
CA VAL A 71 -5.32 14.25 -6.54
C VAL A 71 -5.39 12.92 -5.79
N VAL A 72 -5.88 11.86 -6.44
CA VAL A 72 -5.94 10.52 -5.85
C VAL A 72 -4.54 10.05 -5.42
N VAL A 73 -3.54 10.14 -6.30
CA VAL A 73 -2.16 9.72 -5.98
C VAL A 73 -1.58 10.52 -4.81
N VAL A 74 -1.78 11.84 -4.78
CA VAL A 74 -1.31 12.69 -3.68
C VAL A 74 -1.99 12.32 -2.36
N LEU A 75 -3.32 12.16 -2.34
CA LEU A 75 -4.06 11.83 -1.12
C LEU A 75 -3.60 10.50 -0.52
N PHE A 76 -3.55 9.44 -1.33
CA PHE A 76 -3.12 8.13 -0.87
C PHE A 76 -1.65 8.12 -0.47
N ALA A 77 -0.78 8.83 -1.19
CA ALA A 77 0.62 8.94 -0.81
C ALA A 77 0.80 9.66 0.53
N LEU A 78 0.05 10.74 0.79
CA LEU A 78 0.11 11.42 2.09
C LEU A 78 -0.29 10.50 3.24
N ILE A 79 -1.34 9.70 3.07
CA ILE A 79 -1.79 8.73 4.08
C ILE A 79 -0.68 7.70 4.35
N HIS A 80 -0.18 7.04 3.32
CA HIS A 80 0.77 5.94 3.47
C HIS A 80 2.15 6.39 3.91
N LEU A 81 2.65 7.50 3.37
CA LEU A 81 3.94 8.06 3.80
C LEU A 81 3.85 8.60 5.23
N GLY A 82 2.71 9.18 5.63
CA GLY A 82 2.47 9.60 7.00
C GLY A 82 2.47 8.42 7.97
N ILE A 83 1.74 7.34 7.65
CA ILE A 83 1.71 6.12 8.47
C ILE A 83 3.09 5.45 8.52
N TRP A 84 3.78 5.34 7.39
CA TRP A 84 5.12 4.77 7.34
C TRP A 84 6.12 5.60 8.17
N ALA A 85 6.13 6.93 8.02
CA ALA A 85 6.99 7.80 8.81
C ALA A 85 6.69 7.69 10.32
N ALA A 86 5.41 7.68 10.71
CA ALA A 86 5.02 7.45 12.09
C ALA A 86 5.48 6.07 12.60
N GLY A 87 5.42 5.03 11.76
CA GLY A 87 5.92 3.70 12.04
C GLY A 87 7.43 3.66 12.28
N GLU A 88 8.23 4.32 11.43
CA GLU A 88 9.70 4.41 11.64
C GLU A 88 10.04 5.18 12.93
N LEU A 89 9.32 6.25 13.25
CA LEU A 89 9.54 7.04 14.48
C LEU A 89 9.16 6.27 15.76
N THR A 90 8.18 5.37 15.68
CA THR A 90 7.67 4.60 16.83
C THR A 90 8.33 3.24 17.01
N ALA A 91 8.92 2.64 15.95
CA ALA A 91 9.62 1.36 16.02
C ALA A 91 10.78 1.34 17.04
N GLY A 92 11.32 2.51 17.41
CA GLY A 92 12.31 2.64 18.48
C GLY A 92 11.75 2.58 19.92
N ARG A 93 10.44 2.66 20.13
CA ARG A 93 9.80 2.72 21.46
C ARG A 93 8.89 1.52 21.70
N LYS A 94 9.46 0.42 22.22
CA LYS A 94 8.83 -0.81 22.75
C LYS A 94 7.74 -1.47 21.87
N LYS A 95 7.94 -2.75 21.56
CA LYS A 95 6.99 -3.68 20.90
C LYS A 95 5.68 -3.82 21.70
N LYS A 96 4.78 -2.84 21.61
CA LYS A 96 3.36 -3.07 21.93
C LYS A 96 2.78 -4.02 20.86
N PRO A 97 1.79 -4.86 21.21
CA PRO A 97 1.09 -5.67 20.22
C PRO A 97 0.65 -4.76 19.07
N ALA A 98 0.98 -5.18 17.84
CA ALA A 98 1.06 -4.30 16.68
C ALA A 98 -0.24 -3.51 16.45
N PHE A 99 -1.40 -4.09 16.78
CA PHE A 99 -2.67 -3.36 16.83
C PHE A 99 -3.63 -4.03 17.83
N THR A 100 -4.00 -3.37 18.93
CA THR A 100 -5.28 -3.68 19.59
C THR A 100 -6.40 -3.04 18.77
N THR A 101 -6.76 -3.66 17.65
CA THR A 101 -7.84 -3.18 16.78
C THR A 101 -9.18 -3.59 17.37
N SER A 102 -10.03 -2.61 17.71
CA SER A 102 -11.44 -2.89 18.02
C SER A 102 -12.15 -3.45 16.78
N PRO A 103 -13.28 -4.17 16.93
CA PRO A 103 -14.07 -4.64 15.79
C PRO A 103 -14.47 -3.51 14.82
N SER A 104 -14.80 -2.33 15.35
CA SER A 104 -15.12 -1.14 14.56
C SER A 104 -13.93 -0.63 13.74
N LEU A 105 -12.73 -0.56 14.34
CA LEU A 105 -11.53 -0.15 13.63
C LEU A 105 -11.15 -1.16 12.54
N ASN A 106 -11.32 -2.46 12.81
CA ASN A 106 -11.09 -3.50 11.82
C ASN A 106 -12.04 -3.36 10.61
N GLN A 107 -13.31 -3.03 10.85
CA GLN A 107 -14.26 -2.80 9.76
C GLN A 107 -13.90 -1.57 8.93
N ILE A 108 -13.47 -0.48 9.57
CA ILE A 108 -12.99 0.73 8.88
C ILE A 108 -11.78 0.40 7.98
N ILE A 109 -10.82 -0.36 8.50
CA ILE A 109 -9.64 -0.77 7.73
C ILE A 109 -10.05 -1.60 6.50
N ILE A 110 -10.96 -2.57 6.67
CA ILE A 110 -11.42 -3.41 5.55
C ILE A 110 -12.12 -2.58 4.46
N VAL A 111 -12.96 -1.61 4.84
CA VAL A 111 -13.63 -0.74 3.87
C VAL A 111 -12.62 0.14 3.15
N PHE A 112 -11.69 0.76 3.90
CA PHE A 112 -10.61 1.57 3.33
C PHE A 112 -9.76 0.76 2.33
N ASP A 113 -9.33 -0.44 2.70
CA ASP A 113 -8.54 -1.32 1.85
C ASP A 113 -9.29 -1.78 0.60
N SER A 114 -10.62 -1.91 0.68
CA SER A 114 -11.44 -2.25 -0.48
C SER A 114 -11.46 -1.10 -1.49
N VAL A 115 -11.56 0.15 -1.01
CA VAL A 115 -11.44 1.34 -1.86
C VAL A 115 -10.03 1.44 -2.44
N GLU A 116 -9.01 1.19 -1.63
CA GLU A 116 -7.62 1.21 -2.08
C GLU A 116 -7.34 0.15 -3.14
N ALA A 117 -7.84 -1.07 -2.99
CA ALA A 117 -7.70 -2.13 -3.99
C ALA A 117 -8.29 -1.72 -5.35
N LEU A 118 -9.41 -1.00 -5.37
CA LEU A 118 -9.98 -0.45 -6.61
C LEU A 118 -9.06 0.61 -7.22
N VAL A 119 -8.54 1.53 -6.40
CA VAL A 119 -7.59 2.57 -6.84
C VAL A 119 -6.32 1.94 -7.40
N LEU A 120 -5.73 0.97 -6.70
CA LEU A 120 -4.53 0.24 -7.12
C LEU A 120 -4.75 -0.48 -8.45
N THR A 121 -5.90 -1.13 -8.63
CA THR A 121 -6.26 -1.78 -9.89
C THR A 121 -6.31 -0.77 -11.03
N ALA A 122 -6.95 0.37 -10.82
CA ALA A 122 -7.03 1.42 -11.83
C ALA A 122 -5.65 2.02 -12.18
N LEU A 123 -4.80 2.29 -11.17
CA LEU A 123 -3.43 2.77 -11.39
C LEU A 123 -2.59 1.74 -12.18
N GLY A 124 -2.73 0.45 -11.86
CA GLY A 124 -2.10 -0.64 -12.59
C GLY A 124 -2.53 -0.68 -14.06
N VAL A 125 -3.83 -0.59 -14.32
CA VAL A 125 -4.39 -0.54 -15.69
C VAL A 125 -3.86 0.69 -16.45
N ILE A 126 -3.86 1.87 -15.83
CA ILE A 126 -3.30 3.09 -16.44
C ILE A 126 -1.82 2.90 -16.79
N ALA A 127 -1.04 2.31 -15.89
CA ALA A 127 0.37 2.02 -16.13
C ALA A 127 0.58 1.02 -17.28
N VAL A 128 -0.22 -0.04 -17.36
CA VAL A 128 -0.19 -0.99 -18.50
C VAL A 128 -0.52 -0.27 -19.80
N LEU A 129 -1.61 0.50 -19.84
CA LEU A 129 -2.02 1.24 -21.04
C LEU A 129 -0.95 2.24 -21.47
N PHE A 130 -0.29 2.90 -20.52
CA PHE A 130 0.85 3.78 -20.80
C PHE A 130 2.02 3.03 -21.45
N LEU A 131 2.35 1.84 -20.95
CA LEU A 131 3.44 1.02 -21.50
C LEU A 131 3.16 0.52 -22.91
N THR A 132 1.89 0.27 -23.25
CA THR A 132 1.49 -0.20 -24.59
C THR A 132 1.41 0.90 -25.64
N ARG A 133 1.53 2.18 -25.25
CA ARG A 133 1.55 3.28 -26.24
C ARG A 133 2.88 3.28 -27.01
N PRO A 134 2.85 3.39 -28.36
CA PRO A 134 4.05 3.63 -29.14
C PRO A 134 4.67 4.95 -28.67
N SER A 135 5.97 4.91 -28.40
CA SER A 135 6.78 6.05 -27.93
C SER A 135 7.22 6.92 -29.09
#